data_AF-A0A1G6QK56-F1
#
_entry.id   AF-A0A1G6QK56-F1
#
_cell.length_a   1.000
_cell.length_b   1.000
_cell.length_c   1.000
_cell.angle_alpha   90.00
_cell.angle_beta   90.00
_cell.angle_gamma   90.00
#
_symmetry.space_group_name_H-M   'P 1'
#
loop_
_entity.id
_entity.type
_entity.pdbx_description
1 polymer ?
#
loop_
_entity_poly.entity_id
_entity_poly.type
_entity_poly.pdbx_seq_one_letter_code
_entity_poly.pdbx_strand_id
1 'polypeptide(L)'
;MSKQEAIKAGLKEAVVQLAENVPGLSSLIEGIRTYQEDIQEQQRQEFILTLDKKVSEVENVLNKEWYKTSDGKEIANKIFSSALNSEYNDKIDYFANAFINSAQEFNQFQRLKFIEVLKIVSKPALIVLSKEYELQNQRTINDTGEVNLPALIKNLDMDPHLIESCVKELYNIGVFSSVIEYSESGNKKSYFQSGTSAYTEFTERFIEFIRDPRIN
;
A
#
# COMPACT_ATOMS: atom_id res chain seq x y z
N MET A 1 29.75 -3.73 -23.92
CA MET A 1 28.65 -3.86 -22.95
C MET A 1 27.80 -2.61 -23.06
N SER A 2 26.57 -2.74 -23.54
CA SER A 2 25.65 -1.61 -23.67
C SER A 2 25.20 -1.14 -22.28
N LYS A 3 24.77 0.12 -22.16
CA LYS A 3 24.23 0.66 -20.89
C LYS A 3 23.07 -0.19 -20.34
N GLN A 4 22.29 -0.81 -21.23
CA GLN A 4 21.20 -1.72 -20.87
C GLN A 4 21.71 -3.07 -20.34
N GLU A 5 22.80 -3.62 -20.90
CA GLU A 5 23.42 -4.85 -20.41
C GLU A 5 24.04 -4.66 -19.02
N ALA A 6 24.65 -3.50 -18.77
CA ALA A 6 25.21 -3.15 -17.46
C ALA A 6 24.13 -3.03 -16.37
N ILE A 7 23.00 -2.39 -16.70
CA ILE A 7 21.84 -2.28 -15.81
C ILE A 7 21.22 -3.66 -15.54
N LYS A 8 21.02 -4.48 -16.59
CA LYS A 8 20.52 -5.85 -16.42
C LYS A 8 21.44 -6.71 -15.54
N ALA A 9 22.76 -6.56 -15.67
CA ALA A 9 23.73 -7.30 -14.87
C ALA A 9 23.72 -6.86 -13.39
N GLY A 10 23.83 -5.55 -13.12
CA GLY A 10 23.83 -5.03 -11.74
C GLY A 10 22.51 -5.27 -11.02
N LEU A 11 21.40 -5.27 -11.76
CA LEU A 11 20.09 -5.53 -11.17
C LEU A 11 19.86 -7.02 -10.93
N LYS A 12 20.34 -7.89 -11.81
CA LYS A 12 20.38 -9.34 -11.56
C LYS A 12 21.22 -9.65 -10.32
N GLU A 13 22.32 -8.94 -10.10
CA GLU A 13 23.09 -9.01 -8.85
C GLU A 13 22.28 -8.55 -7.64
N ALA A 14 21.58 -7.40 -7.71
CA ALA A 14 20.73 -6.93 -6.60
C ALA A 14 19.58 -7.91 -6.29
N VAL A 15 18.94 -8.47 -7.32
CA VAL A 15 17.91 -9.52 -7.18
C VAL A 15 18.48 -10.75 -6.49
N VAL A 16 19.66 -11.19 -6.92
CA VAL A 16 20.35 -12.36 -6.36
C VAL A 16 20.77 -12.09 -4.92
N GLN A 17 21.31 -10.92 -4.62
CA GLN A 17 21.68 -10.51 -3.26
C GLN A 17 20.45 -10.45 -2.33
N LEU A 18 19.33 -9.87 -2.78
CA LEU A 18 18.07 -9.90 -2.03
C LEU A 18 17.54 -11.32 -1.83
N ALA A 19 17.65 -12.18 -2.85
CA ALA A 19 17.24 -13.58 -2.78
C ALA A 19 18.17 -14.44 -1.90
N GLU A 20 19.46 -14.10 -1.83
CA GLU A 20 20.47 -14.76 -1.00
C GLU A 20 20.35 -14.35 0.47
N ASN A 21 20.02 -13.08 0.73
CA ASN A 21 19.89 -12.54 2.09
C ASN A 21 18.54 -12.84 2.74
N VAL A 22 17.54 -13.26 1.95
CA VAL A 22 16.18 -13.50 2.44
C VAL A 22 15.70 -14.92 2.16
N PRO A 23 15.57 -15.77 3.21
CA PRO A 23 15.02 -17.12 3.06
C PRO A 23 13.59 -17.09 2.51
N GLY A 24 13.37 -17.72 1.34
CA GLY A 24 12.05 -17.85 0.71
C GLY A 24 11.68 -16.76 -0.31
N LEU A 25 12.49 -15.70 -0.43
CA LEU A 25 12.33 -14.70 -1.49
C LEU A 25 12.82 -15.24 -2.84
N SER A 26 13.81 -16.13 -2.81
CA SER A 26 14.37 -16.82 -3.97
C SER A 26 13.33 -17.58 -4.78
N SER A 27 12.42 -18.33 -4.15
CA SER A 27 11.35 -19.05 -4.86
C SER A 27 10.25 -18.13 -5.40
N LEU A 28 9.96 -17.02 -4.72
CA LEU A 28 9.03 -15.99 -5.21
C LEU A 28 9.59 -15.28 -6.46
N ILE A 29 10.87 -14.91 -6.40
CA ILE A 29 11.60 -14.30 -7.50
C ILE A 29 11.75 -15.29 -8.67
N GLU A 30 12.00 -16.57 -8.42
CA GLU A 30 12.08 -17.60 -9.47
C GLU A 30 10.73 -17.86 -10.14
N GLY A 31 9.62 -17.89 -9.39
CA GLY A 31 8.27 -17.99 -9.95
C GLY A 31 7.95 -16.84 -10.91
N ILE A 32 8.44 -15.64 -10.58
CA ILE A 32 8.29 -14.42 -11.39
C ILE A 32 9.25 -14.40 -12.59
N ARG A 33 10.46 -14.96 -12.46
CA ARG A 33 11.50 -15.01 -13.50
C ARG A 33 11.11 -15.79 -14.75
N THR A 34 10.04 -16.58 -14.68
CA THR A 34 9.51 -17.37 -15.80
C THR A 34 8.67 -16.51 -16.77
N TYR A 35 8.32 -15.27 -16.42
CA TYR A 35 7.54 -14.35 -17.28
C TYR A 35 8.47 -13.37 -18.01
N GLN A 36 8.54 -13.48 -19.35
CA GLN A 36 9.57 -12.87 -20.20
C GLN A 36 9.01 -11.80 -21.16
N GLU A 37 8.59 -10.65 -20.65
CA GLU A 37 8.31 -9.48 -21.51
C GLU A 37 9.11 -8.24 -21.03
N ASP A 38 9.70 -7.49 -21.97
CA ASP A 38 10.63 -6.38 -21.69
C ASP A 38 10.00 -5.24 -20.84
N ILE A 39 8.67 -5.06 -20.86
CA ILE A 39 7.96 -4.09 -20.01
C ILE A 39 7.95 -4.55 -18.55
N GLN A 40 7.74 -5.84 -18.32
CA GLN A 40 7.77 -6.43 -16.99
C GLN A 40 9.18 -6.44 -16.40
N GLU A 41 10.21 -6.52 -17.25
CA GLU A 41 11.60 -6.38 -16.83
C GLU A 41 11.81 -5.07 -16.09
N GLN A 42 11.48 -3.92 -16.69
CA GLN A 42 11.66 -2.59 -16.10
C GLN A 42 10.90 -2.42 -14.77
N GLN A 43 9.69 -2.95 -14.69
CA GLN A 43 8.85 -2.83 -13.48
C GLN A 43 9.38 -3.70 -12.35
N ARG A 44 9.87 -4.89 -12.70
CA ARG A 44 10.61 -5.74 -11.77
C ARG A 44 11.87 -5.04 -11.27
N GLN A 45 12.58 -4.34 -12.15
CA GLN A 45 13.75 -3.54 -11.77
C GLN A 45 13.39 -2.49 -10.72
N GLU A 46 12.35 -1.73 -10.99
CA GLU A 46 11.89 -0.65 -10.11
C GLU A 46 11.40 -1.20 -8.76
N PHE A 47 10.59 -2.26 -8.75
CA PHE A 47 10.09 -2.85 -7.52
C PHE A 47 11.21 -3.42 -6.64
N ILE A 48 12.19 -4.10 -7.24
CA ILE A 48 13.33 -4.65 -6.50
C ILE A 48 14.20 -3.53 -5.93
N LEU A 49 14.47 -2.48 -6.70
CA LEU A 49 15.20 -1.31 -6.21
C LEU A 49 14.44 -0.60 -5.06
N THR A 50 13.11 -0.59 -5.10
CA THR A 50 12.30 -0.07 -3.99
C THR A 50 12.41 -0.96 -2.74
N LEU A 51 12.41 -2.28 -2.88
CA LEU A 51 12.63 -3.21 -1.76
C LEU A 51 14.06 -3.10 -1.20
N ASP A 52 15.07 -2.95 -2.05
CA ASP A 52 16.47 -2.78 -1.66
C ASP A 52 16.69 -1.53 -0.79
N LYS A 53 16.04 -0.41 -1.16
CA LYS A 53 16.01 0.82 -0.34
C LYS A 53 15.35 0.64 1.04
N LYS A 54 14.71 -0.50 1.27
CA LYS A 54 13.99 -0.91 2.49
C LYS A 54 14.49 -2.27 3.00
N VAL A 55 15.74 -2.64 2.68
CA VAL A 55 16.29 -3.98 2.92
C VAL A 55 16.22 -4.37 4.40
N SER A 56 16.50 -3.45 5.32
CA SER A 56 16.43 -3.72 6.75
C SER A 56 15.00 -4.05 7.21
N GLU A 57 13.99 -3.35 6.69
CA GLU A 57 12.59 -3.65 6.99
C GLU A 57 12.15 -4.97 6.38
N VAL A 58 12.58 -5.25 5.14
CA VAL A 58 12.33 -6.50 4.42
C VAL A 58 12.91 -7.68 5.22
N GLU A 59 14.19 -7.63 5.60
CA GLU A 59 14.85 -8.67 6.41
C GLU A 59 14.12 -8.91 7.74
N ASN A 60 13.79 -7.84 8.46
CA ASN A 60 13.05 -7.92 9.73
C ASN A 60 11.70 -8.65 9.57
N VAL A 61 10.99 -8.34 8.49
CA VAL A 61 9.65 -8.86 8.23
C VAL A 61 9.70 -10.31 7.75
N LEU A 62 10.70 -10.69 6.97
CA LEU A 62 10.87 -12.07 6.49
C LEU A 62 11.39 -13.04 7.54
N ASN A 63 12.04 -12.51 8.59
CA ASN A 63 12.34 -13.28 9.79
C ASN A 63 11.09 -13.63 10.62
N LYS A 64 9.92 -13.04 10.34
CA LYS A 64 8.67 -13.39 11.02
C LYS A 64 8.16 -14.75 10.53
N GLU A 65 7.82 -15.62 11.48
CA GLU A 65 7.25 -16.96 11.21
C GLU A 65 6.00 -16.92 10.32
N TRP A 66 5.24 -15.81 10.34
CA TRP A 66 4.04 -15.66 9.54
C TRP A 66 4.29 -15.84 8.02
N TYR A 67 5.40 -15.38 7.45
CA TYR A 67 5.68 -15.60 6.01
C TYR A 67 5.97 -17.04 5.64
N LYS A 68 6.33 -17.88 6.61
CA LYS A 68 6.59 -19.29 6.38
C LYS A 68 5.29 -20.08 6.24
N THR A 69 4.17 -19.52 6.70
CA THR A 69 2.82 -20.10 6.60
C THR A 69 2.28 -20.08 5.17
N SER A 70 1.20 -20.82 4.91
CA SER A 70 0.50 -20.79 3.62
C SER A 70 -0.06 -19.40 3.32
N ASP A 71 -0.73 -18.80 4.30
CA ASP A 71 -1.34 -17.48 4.16
C ASP A 71 -0.31 -16.39 3.88
N GLY A 72 0.82 -16.41 4.60
CA GLY A 72 1.92 -15.48 4.38
C GLY A 72 2.47 -15.55 2.96
N LYS A 73 2.66 -16.77 2.44
CA LYS A 73 3.09 -16.99 1.05
C LYS A 73 2.04 -16.55 0.03
N GLU A 74 0.77 -16.81 0.28
CA GLU A 74 -0.32 -16.37 -0.61
C GLU A 74 -0.37 -14.84 -0.71
N ILE A 75 -0.34 -14.15 0.43
CA ILE A 75 -0.35 -12.69 0.48
C ILE A 75 0.88 -12.10 -0.20
N ALA A 76 2.07 -12.63 0.09
CA ALA A 76 3.30 -12.20 -0.56
C ALA A 76 3.18 -12.35 -2.09
N ASN A 77 2.81 -13.54 -2.58
CA ASN A 77 2.60 -13.78 -4.01
C ASN A 77 1.64 -12.79 -4.65
N LYS A 78 0.54 -12.48 -3.96
CA LYS A 78 -0.49 -11.55 -4.47
C LYS A 78 0.04 -10.12 -4.56
N ILE A 79 0.80 -9.67 -3.56
CA ILE A 79 1.42 -8.34 -3.56
C ILE A 79 2.46 -8.25 -4.68
N PHE A 80 3.34 -9.24 -4.82
CA PHE A 80 4.35 -9.26 -5.87
C PHE A 80 3.73 -9.28 -7.27
N SER A 81 2.73 -10.15 -7.49
CA SER A 81 2.02 -10.21 -8.77
C SER A 81 1.32 -8.89 -9.11
N SER A 82 0.83 -8.16 -8.10
CA SER A 82 0.22 -6.85 -8.30
C SER A 82 1.27 -5.77 -8.57
N ALA A 83 2.38 -5.75 -7.82
CA ALA A 83 3.45 -4.77 -7.98
C ALA A 83 4.14 -4.86 -9.36
N LEU A 84 4.19 -6.06 -9.93
CA LEU A 84 4.79 -6.33 -11.24
C LEU A 84 3.81 -6.19 -12.40
N ASN A 85 2.55 -5.86 -12.13
CA ASN A 85 1.59 -5.54 -13.17
C ASN A 85 1.79 -4.10 -13.62
N SER A 86 1.96 -3.93 -14.93
CA SER A 86 2.18 -2.62 -15.55
C SER A 86 1.11 -1.57 -15.32
N GLU A 87 -0.11 -2.00 -15.05
CA GLU A 87 -1.22 -1.10 -14.74
C GLU A 87 -1.00 -0.32 -13.45
N TYR A 88 -0.13 -0.80 -12.55
CA TYR A 88 0.05 -0.22 -11.20
C TYR A 88 1.48 0.24 -10.93
N ASN A 89 2.29 0.47 -11.97
CA ASN A 89 3.70 0.83 -11.83
C ASN A 89 3.91 2.09 -10.98
N ASP A 90 2.99 3.06 -11.09
CA ASP A 90 3.04 4.31 -10.34
C ASP A 90 2.86 4.12 -8.82
N LYS A 91 2.39 2.94 -8.37
CA LYS A 91 2.12 2.58 -6.98
C LYS A 91 3.10 1.56 -6.39
N ILE A 92 4.24 1.29 -7.06
CA ILE A 92 5.26 0.34 -6.61
C ILE A 92 5.66 0.53 -5.13
N ASP A 93 5.86 1.77 -4.69
CA ASP A 93 6.23 2.07 -3.30
C ASP A 93 5.16 1.64 -2.29
N TYR A 94 3.88 1.80 -2.64
CA TYR A 94 2.77 1.36 -1.79
C TYR A 94 2.67 -0.17 -1.71
N PHE A 95 2.96 -0.89 -2.81
CA PHE A 95 3.02 -2.36 -2.76
C PHE A 95 4.22 -2.86 -1.95
N ALA A 96 5.37 -2.18 -2.01
CA ALA A 96 6.51 -2.53 -1.17
C ALA A 96 6.19 -2.33 0.31
N ASN A 97 5.53 -1.23 0.66
CA ASN A 97 5.04 -1.00 2.01
C ASN A 97 4.00 -2.04 2.44
N ALA A 98 3.03 -2.35 1.56
CA ALA A 98 2.03 -3.39 1.79
C ALA A 98 2.67 -4.74 2.08
N PHE A 99 3.74 -5.10 1.35
CA PHE A 99 4.52 -6.29 1.65
C PHE A 99 5.07 -6.21 3.07
N ILE A 100 5.86 -5.19 3.39
CA ILE A 100 6.50 -5.04 4.71
C ILE A 100 5.47 -5.07 5.85
N ASN A 101 4.36 -4.34 5.72
CA ASN A 101 3.34 -4.21 6.75
C ASN A 101 2.38 -5.41 6.82
N SER A 102 2.34 -6.29 5.82
CA SER A 102 1.39 -7.41 5.80
C SER A 102 1.55 -8.38 6.97
N ALA A 103 2.73 -8.45 7.58
CA ALA A 103 2.98 -9.25 8.78
C ALA A 103 2.69 -8.53 10.11
N GLN A 104 1.99 -7.40 10.08
CA GLN A 104 1.39 -6.81 11.27
C GLN A 104 0.03 -7.48 11.59
N GLU A 105 -0.67 -6.98 12.60
CA GLU A 105 -1.91 -7.56 13.15
C GLU A 105 -3.14 -7.32 12.27
N PHE A 106 -3.11 -7.80 11.02
CA PHE A 106 -4.27 -7.89 10.15
C PHE A 106 -4.82 -9.32 10.16
N ASN A 107 -6.11 -9.51 9.86
CA ASN A 107 -6.63 -10.83 9.49
C ASN A 107 -6.45 -11.07 7.97
N GLN A 108 -6.59 -12.32 7.51
CA GLN A 108 -6.39 -12.66 6.10
C GLN A 108 -7.34 -11.90 5.17
N PHE A 109 -8.62 -11.77 5.56
CA PHE A 109 -9.63 -11.05 4.78
C PHE A 109 -9.25 -9.57 4.58
N GLN A 110 -8.77 -8.90 5.63
CA GLN A 110 -8.30 -7.52 5.57
C GLN A 110 -7.12 -7.37 4.60
N ARG A 111 -6.11 -8.22 4.69
CA ARG A 111 -4.95 -8.18 3.77
C ARG A 111 -5.39 -8.32 2.32
N LEU A 112 -6.23 -9.31 2.02
CA LEU A 112 -6.75 -9.52 0.67
C LEU A 112 -7.56 -8.32 0.18
N LYS A 113 -8.43 -7.77 1.03
CA LYS A 113 -9.25 -6.61 0.69
C LYS A 113 -8.40 -5.37 0.46
N PHE A 114 -7.41 -5.11 1.31
CA PHE A 114 -6.51 -3.96 1.17
C PHE A 114 -5.66 -4.04 -0.09
N ILE A 115 -5.20 -5.23 -0.49
CA ILE A 115 -4.51 -5.39 -1.78
C ILE A 115 -5.45 -5.05 -2.95
N GLU A 116 -6.70 -5.51 -2.93
CA GLU A 116 -7.66 -5.16 -3.99
C GLU A 116 -7.99 -3.67 -4.01
N VAL A 117 -8.15 -3.05 -2.84
CA VAL A 117 -8.35 -1.59 -2.73
C VAL A 117 -7.13 -0.87 -3.32
N LEU A 118 -5.91 -1.24 -2.93
CA LEU A 118 -4.68 -0.63 -3.43
C LEU A 118 -4.53 -0.72 -4.95
N LYS A 119 -4.99 -1.81 -5.59
CA LYS A 119 -5.00 -1.92 -7.06
C LYS A 119 -5.94 -0.92 -7.71
N ILE A 120 -7.09 -0.62 -7.10
CA ILE A 120 -8.13 0.23 -7.68
C ILE A 120 -7.88 1.72 -7.39
N VAL A 121 -7.35 2.06 -6.21
CA VAL A 121 -7.14 3.47 -5.82
C VAL A 121 -6.10 4.12 -6.73
N SER A 122 -6.37 5.33 -7.19
CA SER A 122 -5.43 6.15 -7.94
C SER A 122 -4.31 6.65 -7.04
N LYS A 123 -3.10 6.82 -7.58
CA LYS A 123 -1.98 7.40 -6.81
C LYS A 123 -2.29 8.77 -6.23
N PRO A 124 -2.94 9.72 -6.94
CA PRO A 124 -3.35 10.99 -6.34
C PRO A 124 -4.26 10.81 -5.12
N ALA A 125 -5.20 9.86 -5.16
CA ALA A 125 -6.04 9.56 -4.02
C ALA A 125 -5.26 8.96 -2.84
N LEU A 126 -4.24 8.13 -3.10
CA LEU A 126 -3.34 7.65 -2.04
C LEU A 126 -2.54 8.79 -1.39
N ILE A 127 -2.11 9.79 -2.16
CA ILE A 127 -1.44 11.00 -1.62
C ILE A 127 -2.40 11.79 -0.73
N VAL A 128 -3.64 12.00 -1.18
CA VAL A 128 -4.70 12.66 -0.40
C VAL A 128 -4.98 11.89 0.89
N LEU A 129 -5.06 10.56 0.82
CA LEU A 129 -5.26 9.69 1.98
C LEU A 129 -4.10 9.81 2.98
N SER A 130 -2.85 9.77 2.51
CA SER A 130 -1.66 9.98 3.35
C SER A 130 -1.70 11.34 4.06
N LYS A 131 -2.11 12.39 3.35
CA LYS A 131 -2.22 13.71 3.98
C LYS A 131 -3.36 13.82 4.97
N GLU A 132 -4.51 13.21 4.67
CA GLU A 132 -5.63 13.17 5.61
C GLU A 132 -5.22 12.46 6.90
N TYR A 133 -4.50 11.35 6.80
CA TYR A 133 -3.97 10.65 7.97
C TYR A 133 -3.06 11.53 8.84
N GLU A 134 -2.11 12.25 8.25
CA GLU A 134 -1.28 13.21 9.00
C GLU A 134 -2.12 14.27 9.71
N LEU A 135 -3.19 14.77 9.06
CA LEU A 135 -4.10 15.73 9.65
C LEU A 135 -4.93 15.11 10.80
N GLN A 136 -5.30 13.84 10.69
CA GLN A 136 -5.98 13.10 11.76
C GLN A 136 -5.08 12.91 12.99
N ASN A 137 -3.80 12.62 12.79
CA ASN A 137 -2.83 12.48 13.91
C ASN A 137 -2.56 13.78 14.67
N GLN A 138 -2.93 14.93 14.09
CA GLN A 138 -2.82 16.25 14.74
C GLN A 138 -4.08 16.64 15.51
N ARG A 139 -5.14 15.81 15.47
CA ARG A 139 -6.42 16.10 16.09
C ARG A 139 -6.39 15.91 17.61
N THR A 140 -7.27 16.65 18.25
CA THR A 140 -7.60 16.59 19.67
C THR A 140 -8.89 15.79 19.87
N ILE A 141 -9.21 15.48 21.13
CA ILE A 141 -10.43 14.73 21.50
C ILE A 141 -11.75 15.41 21.06
N ASN A 142 -11.70 16.70 20.70
CA ASN A 142 -12.87 17.48 20.29
C ASN A 142 -13.08 17.49 18.77
N ASP A 143 -12.10 17.02 17.99
CA ASP A 143 -12.20 17.03 16.54
C ASP A 143 -13.07 15.87 16.05
N THR A 144 -13.81 16.10 14.98
CA THR A 144 -14.69 15.09 14.39
C THR A 144 -13.85 14.04 13.64
N GLY A 145 -14.44 12.90 13.24
CA GLY A 145 -13.81 11.97 12.29
C GLY A 145 -13.96 12.40 10.83
N GLU A 146 -14.39 13.62 10.55
CA GLU A 146 -14.69 14.09 9.19
C GLU A 146 -13.40 14.33 8.39
N VAL A 147 -13.39 14.01 7.10
CA VAL A 147 -12.28 14.33 6.20
C VAL A 147 -12.17 15.85 6.03
N ASN A 148 -11.02 16.43 6.35
CA ASN A 148 -10.86 17.89 6.38
C ASN A 148 -10.45 18.42 5.00
N LEU A 149 -11.41 18.48 4.07
CA LEU A 149 -11.19 18.95 2.70
C LEU A 149 -10.53 20.35 2.63
N PRO A 150 -10.94 21.37 3.42
CA PRO A 150 -10.25 22.66 3.42
C PRO A 150 -8.78 22.58 3.81
N ALA A 151 -8.43 21.75 4.80
CA ALA A 151 -7.04 21.54 5.18
C ALA A 151 -6.27 20.77 4.11
N LEU A 152 -6.87 19.77 3.46
CA LEU A 152 -6.26 19.06 2.33
C LEU A 152 -5.92 20.03 1.19
N ILE A 153 -6.87 20.86 0.78
CA ILE A 153 -6.68 21.88 -0.27
C ILE A 153 -5.55 22.85 0.08
N LYS A 154 -5.43 23.24 1.36
CA LYS A 154 -4.39 24.16 1.81
C LYS A 154 -3.00 23.54 1.84
N ASN A 155 -2.90 22.24 2.13
CA ASN A 155 -1.62 21.58 2.41
C ASN A 155 -1.09 20.71 1.26
N LEU A 156 -1.89 20.46 0.23
CA LEU A 156 -1.48 19.73 -0.97
C LEU A 156 -1.27 20.70 -2.12
N ASP A 157 -0.13 20.56 -2.80
CA ASP A 157 0.15 21.27 -4.06
C ASP A 157 -0.56 20.57 -5.24
N MET A 158 -1.89 20.52 -5.17
CA MET A 158 -2.77 19.86 -6.13
C MET A 158 -3.97 20.76 -6.44
N ASP A 159 -4.54 20.62 -7.63
CA ASP A 159 -5.77 21.32 -7.99
C ASP A 159 -6.90 20.96 -7.00
N PRO A 160 -7.64 21.95 -6.42
CA PRO A 160 -8.70 21.67 -5.45
C PRO A 160 -9.77 20.70 -5.97
N HIS A 161 -10.13 20.75 -7.26
CA HIS A 161 -11.11 19.84 -7.85
C HIS A 161 -10.57 18.42 -7.96
N LEU A 162 -9.26 18.26 -8.17
CA LEU A 162 -8.60 16.95 -8.13
C LEU A 162 -8.65 16.38 -6.71
N ILE A 163 -8.35 17.18 -5.68
CA ILE A 163 -8.42 16.75 -4.27
C ILE A 163 -9.85 16.31 -3.92
N GLU A 164 -10.85 17.10 -4.29
CA GLU A 164 -12.26 16.75 -4.08
C GLU A 164 -12.64 15.44 -4.80
N SER A 165 -12.15 15.25 -6.03
CA SER A 165 -12.36 14.03 -6.80
C SER A 165 -11.70 12.81 -6.14
N CYS A 166 -10.51 12.98 -5.59
CA CYS A 166 -9.81 11.94 -4.81
C CYS A 166 -10.56 11.56 -3.54
N VAL A 167 -11.10 12.54 -2.79
CA VAL A 167 -11.93 12.25 -1.60
C VAL A 167 -13.18 11.46 -2.00
N LYS A 168 -13.84 11.86 -3.09
CA LYS A 168 -15.00 11.14 -3.65
C LYS A 168 -14.64 9.74 -4.10
N GLU A 169 -13.49 9.56 -4.74
CA GLU A 169 -12.97 8.25 -5.13
C GLU A 169 -12.83 7.34 -3.90
N LEU A 170 -12.11 7.80 -2.88
CA LEU A 170 -11.89 7.08 -1.62
C LEU A 170 -13.20 6.73 -0.91
N TYR A 171 -14.19 7.61 -0.95
CA TYR A 171 -15.54 7.33 -0.44
C TYR A 171 -16.24 6.23 -1.25
N ASN A 172 -16.23 6.34 -2.59
CA ASN A 172 -16.95 5.42 -3.47
C ASN A 172 -16.39 3.99 -3.43
N ILE A 173 -15.10 3.83 -3.19
CA ILE A 173 -14.46 2.51 -3.03
C ILE A 173 -14.56 1.97 -1.59
N GLY A 174 -15.11 2.75 -0.66
CA GLY A 174 -15.32 2.37 0.73
C GLY A 174 -14.09 2.50 1.63
N VAL A 175 -13.07 3.26 1.22
CA VAL A 175 -11.96 3.64 2.10
C VAL A 175 -12.42 4.72 3.09
N PHE A 176 -13.17 5.70 2.62
CA PHE A 176 -13.96 6.58 3.48
C PHE A 176 -15.42 6.10 3.55
N SER A 177 -16.12 6.53 4.59
CA SER A 177 -17.53 6.15 4.82
C SER A 177 -18.29 7.33 5.44
N SER A 178 -19.60 7.39 5.28
CA SER A 178 -20.43 8.34 6.06
C SER A 178 -20.76 7.81 7.45
N VAL A 179 -20.50 6.53 7.71
CA VAL A 179 -20.70 5.86 8.99
C VAL A 179 -19.34 5.65 9.65
N ILE A 180 -19.19 6.21 10.84
CA ILE A 180 -17.96 6.09 11.64
C ILE A 180 -17.96 4.78 12.43
N GLU A 181 -19.10 4.47 13.07
CA GLU A 181 -19.20 3.31 13.97
C GLU A 181 -20.56 2.60 13.82
N TYR A 182 -20.53 1.28 13.91
CA TYR A 182 -21.70 0.41 14.00
C TYR A 182 -21.82 -0.16 15.42
N SER A 183 -23.04 -0.35 15.91
CA SER A 183 -23.31 -1.10 17.14
C SER A 183 -23.08 -2.60 16.93
N GLU A 184 -22.95 -3.36 18.02
CA GLU A 184 -22.89 -4.83 17.97
C GLU A 184 -24.10 -5.46 17.27
N SER A 185 -25.26 -4.79 17.32
CA SER A 185 -26.48 -5.17 16.61
C SER A 185 -26.51 -4.78 15.12
N GLY A 186 -25.44 -4.16 14.60
CA GLY A 186 -25.30 -3.76 13.20
C GLY A 186 -25.98 -2.44 12.84
N ASN A 187 -26.47 -1.67 13.81
CA ASN A 187 -27.08 -0.35 13.57
C ASN A 187 -26.00 0.74 13.53
N LYS A 188 -26.25 1.83 12.80
CA LYS A 188 -25.33 2.98 12.80
C LYS A 188 -25.32 3.63 14.18
N LYS A 189 -24.16 3.68 14.84
CA LYS A 189 -23.98 4.30 16.16
C LYS A 189 -23.52 5.75 16.03
N SER A 190 -22.58 6.01 15.12
CA SER A 190 -22.08 7.36 14.82
C SER A 190 -21.91 7.52 13.31
N TYR A 191 -22.45 8.61 12.75
CA TYR A 191 -22.48 8.85 11.31
C TYR A 191 -22.64 10.34 11.00
N PHE A 192 -22.16 10.75 9.83
CA PHE A 192 -22.45 12.04 9.24
C PHE A 192 -23.60 11.95 8.23
N GLN A 193 -24.07 13.10 7.75
CA GLN A 193 -25.03 13.15 6.65
C GLN A 193 -24.48 12.46 5.41
N SER A 194 -25.37 11.83 4.63
CA SER A 194 -25.00 11.14 3.39
C SER A 194 -24.21 12.07 2.46
N GLY A 195 -23.06 11.61 1.99
CA GLY A 195 -22.14 12.39 1.16
C GLY A 195 -21.00 13.07 1.92
N THR A 196 -21.04 13.08 3.25
CA THR A 196 -19.90 13.50 4.08
C THR A 196 -18.94 12.33 4.24
N SER A 197 -17.66 12.55 3.95
CA SER A 197 -16.62 11.53 4.07
C SER A 197 -16.06 11.53 5.49
N ALA A 198 -16.12 10.39 6.16
CA ALA A 198 -15.46 10.15 7.43
C ALA A 198 -14.21 9.30 7.22
N TYR A 199 -13.19 9.66 7.99
CA TYR A 199 -12.06 8.83 8.32
C TYR A 199 -12.47 7.83 9.41
N THR A 200 -12.27 6.54 9.16
CA THR A 200 -12.75 5.44 10.01
C THR A 200 -11.62 4.53 10.45
N GLU A 201 -11.89 3.61 11.38
CA GLU A 201 -10.92 2.56 11.73
C GLU A 201 -10.50 1.73 10.50
N PHE A 202 -11.41 1.46 9.56
CA PHE A 202 -11.05 0.77 8.32
C PHE A 202 -10.06 1.59 7.49
N THR A 203 -10.27 2.91 7.41
CA THR A 203 -9.37 3.85 6.75
C THR A 203 -7.98 3.83 7.37
N GLU A 204 -7.92 3.93 8.70
CA GLU A 204 -6.70 3.87 9.50
C GLU A 204 -5.90 2.59 9.20
N ARG A 205 -6.57 1.45 9.29
CA ARG A 205 -5.92 0.15 9.06
C ARG A 205 -5.47 -0.04 7.61
N PHE A 206 -6.20 0.52 6.65
CA PHE A 206 -5.76 0.49 5.26
C PHE A 206 -4.52 1.35 5.05
N ILE A 207 -4.45 2.55 5.63
CA ILE A 207 -3.26 3.39 5.48
C ILE A 207 -2.04 2.81 6.22
N GLU A 208 -2.22 2.24 7.41
CA GLU A 208 -1.18 1.50 8.12
C GLU A 208 -0.61 0.35 7.27
N PHE A 209 -1.48 -0.31 6.49
CA PHE A 209 -1.05 -1.38 5.58
C PHE A 209 -0.15 -0.84 4.46
N ILE A 210 -0.39 0.36 3.91
CA ILE A 210 0.31 0.84 2.69
C ILE A 210 1.34 1.96 2.94
N ARG A 211 1.43 2.52 4.14
CA ARG A 211 2.35 3.62 4.46
C ARG A 211 3.77 3.15 4.68
N ASP A 212 4.74 4.06 4.49
CA ASP A 212 6.13 3.76 4.77
C ASP A 212 6.31 3.53 6.29
N PRO A 213 6.73 2.33 6.73
CA PRO A 213 6.86 2.02 8.16
C PRO A 213 7.95 2.82 8.87
N ARG A 214 8.78 3.56 8.12
CA ARG A 214 9.83 4.43 8.67
C ARG A 214 9.29 5.82 9.05
N ILE A 215 8.08 6.16 8.62
CA ILE A 215 7.44 7.44 8.88
C ILE A 215 6.35 7.20 9.92
N ASN A 216 6.59 7.66 11.15
CA ASN A 216 5.62 7.61 12.25
C ASN A 216 4.55 8.69 12.10
#